data_AF-A0A9W9GH27-F1
#
_entry.id   AF-A0A9W9GH27-F1
#
_cell.length_a   1.000
_cell.length_b   1.000
_cell.length_c   1.000
_cell.angle_alpha   90.00
_cell.angle_beta   90.00
_cell.angle_gamma   90.00
#
_symmetry.space_group_name_H-M   'P 1'
#
loop_
_entity.id
_entity.type
_entity.pdbx_description
1 polymer ?
#
loop_
_entity_poly.entity_id
_entity_poly.type
_entity_poly.pdbx_seq_one_letter_code
_entity_poly.pdbx_strand_id
1 'polypeptide(L)'
;MSPSSSPRPEEDMTAAQRVFGIAELLDHIASFMLVDQSNTDESNTTNLRHQDLASFARVNKFCFAKLVSKLWFRVPGWLERVFEAIEPKRREFYANNVAEGSVRLWADSQKTRELFATSGALEVLSFPKLTRLHIFMCRCVDGEVSLPAVDCPNVRVMIIYPPFKHAAGVFSKPYPDAEVWESIFWDISTKYPSLKELKAICPPYVFPNAIRRLQKRHPNLRGSLDQFEHREIECKYDKHG
;
A
#
# COMPACT_ATOMS: atom_id res chain seq x y z
N MET A 1 -18.80 67.78 -28.51
CA MET A 1 -18.58 67.45 -27.08
C MET A 1 -19.84 66.71 -26.65
N SER A 2 -19.86 65.42 -26.35
CA SER A 2 -18.92 64.63 -25.53
C SER A 2 -18.87 63.16 -26.01
N PRO A 3 -17.71 62.48 -25.96
CA PRO A 3 -17.67 61.03 -26.11
C PRO A 3 -18.02 60.35 -24.77
N SER A 4 -18.99 59.44 -24.82
CA SER A 4 -19.36 58.53 -23.74
C SER A 4 -18.26 57.47 -23.57
N SER A 5 -17.46 57.60 -22.52
CA SER A 5 -16.54 56.55 -22.07
C SER A 5 -17.31 55.49 -21.27
N SER A 6 -17.58 54.34 -21.88
CA SER A 6 -17.87 53.13 -21.11
C SER A 6 -16.61 52.68 -20.37
N PRO A 7 -16.64 52.44 -19.05
CA PRO A 7 -15.54 51.77 -18.38
C PRO A 7 -15.65 50.27 -18.68
N ARG A 8 -14.67 49.71 -19.38
CA ARG A 8 -14.43 48.26 -19.36
C ARG A 8 -13.61 47.95 -18.10
N PRO A 9 -14.07 47.08 -17.20
CA PRO A 9 -13.20 46.47 -16.21
C PRO A 9 -12.60 45.21 -16.85
N GLU A 10 -11.58 45.39 -17.69
CA GLU A 10 -10.61 44.30 -17.86
C GLU A 10 -9.58 44.51 -16.76
N GLU A 11 -9.89 43.97 -15.58
CA GLU A 11 -8.90 43.80 -14.51
C GLU A 11 -7.81 42.87 -15.05
N ASP A 12 -6.70 43.48 -15.45
CA ASP A 12 -5.49 42.78 -15.87
C ASP A 12 -4.94 41.98 -14.68
N MET A 13 -5.41 40.74 -14.53
CA MET A 13 -4.76 39.78 -13.65
C MET A 13 -3.32 39.61 -14.11
N THR A 14 -2.39 39.92 -13.21
CA THR A 14 -0.95 39.75 -13.43
C THR A 14 -0.64 38.27 -13.73
N ALA A 15 0.43 38.01 -14.49
CA ALA A 15 0.83 36.64 -14.82
C ALA A 15 1.00 35.76 -13.56
N ALA A 16 1.44 36.34 -12.44
CA ALA A 16 1.52 35.67 -11.15
C ALA A 16 0.12 35.26 -10.62
N GLN A 17 -0.88 36.15 -10.67
CA GLN A 17 -2.26 35.84 -10.26
C GLN A 17 -2.91 34.78 -11.15
N ARG A 18 -2.61 34.74 -12.46
CA ARG A 18 -3.04 33.66 -13.35
C ARG A 18 -2.40 32.32 -12.99
N VAL A 19 -1.11 32.32 -12.64
CA VAL A 19 -0.38 31.12 -12.20
C VAL A 19 -0.93 30.59 -10.87
N PHE A 20 -1.26 31.46 -9.91
CA PHE A 20 -1.91 31.07 -8.65
C PHE A 20 -3.32 30.50 -8.89
N GLY A 21 -4.12 31.12 -9.77
CA GLY A 21 -5.45 30.61 -10.13
C GLY A 21 -5.40 29.24 -10.80
N ILE A 22 -4.45 29.00 -11.70
CA ILE A 22 -4.24 27.67 -12.33
C ILE A 22 -3.82 26.64 -11.29
N ALA A 23 -2.96 27.01 -10.36
CA ALA A 23 -2.46 26.14 -9.31
C ALA A 23 -3.58 25.67 -8.37
N GLU A 24 -4.51 26.54 -8.01
CA GLU A 24 -5.69 26.23 -7.19
C GLU A 24 -6.73 25.42 -7.97
N LEU A 25 -6.98 25.76 -9.24
CA LEU A 25 -7.85 25.00 -10.14
C LEU A 25 -7.37 23.55 -10.32
N LEU A 26 -6.07 23.34 -10.50
CA LEU A 26 -5.48 22.01 -10.60
C LEU A 26 -5.62 21.22 -9.30
N ASP A 27 -5.46 21.88 -8.14
CA ASP A 27 -5.70 21.24 -6.85
C ASP A 27 -7.17 20.86 -6.67
N HIS A 28 -8.09 21.70 -7.13
CA HIS A 28 -9.53 21.43 -7.15
C HIS A 28 -9.87 20.25 -8.06
N ILE A 29 -9.44 20.25 -9.32
CA ILE A 29 -9.66 19.16 -10.27
C ILE A 29 -9.09 17.85 -9.73
N ALA A 30 -7.86 17.87 -9.21
CA ALA A 30 -7.23 16.69 -8.63
C ALA A 30 -7.99 16.21 -7.38
N SER A 31 -8.50 17.11 -6.54
CA SER A 31 -9.30 16.71 -5.37
C SER A 31 -10.61 16.04 -5.78
N PHE A 32 -11.31 16.54 -6.80
CA PHE A 32 -12.51 15.89 -7.36
C PHE A 32 -12.21 14.51 -7.95
N MET A 33 -11.04 14.33 -8.57
CA MET A 33 -10.61 13.03 -9.10
C MET A 33 -10.25 12.01 -8.00
N LEU A 34 -9.85 12.49 -6.81
CA LEU A 34 -9.40 11.67 -5.67
C LEU A 34 -10.51 11.31 -4.68
N VAL A 35 -11.51 12.18 -4.46
CA VAL A 35 -12.61 11.97 -3.48
C VAL A 35 -13.42 10.70 -3.77
N ASP A 36 -13.42 10.22 -5.01
CA ASP A 36 -14.14 9.01 -5.42
C ASP A 36 -13.35 7.69 -5.23
N GLN A 37 -12.07 7.76 -4.87
CA GLN A 37 -11.20 6.57 -4.68
C GLN A 37 -11.56 5.75 -3.43
N SER A 38 -12.31 6.32 -2.48
CA SER A 38 -12.69 5.65 -1.24
C SER A 38 -13.89 4.71 -1.38
N ASN A 39 -14.63 4.76 -2.50
CA ASN A 39 -15.96 4.15 -2.62
C ASN A 39 -16.17 3.15 -3.78
N THR A 40 -15.17 2.83 -4.61
CA THR A 40 -15.40 1.95 -5.77
C THR A 40 -14.50 0.73 -5.88
N ASP A 41 -15.15 -0.39 -6.18
CA ASP A 41 -14.62 -1.74 -6.40
C ASP A 41 -13.39 -1.78 -7.32
N GLU A 42 -12.50 -2.69 -6.97
CA GLU A 42 -11.11 -2.78 -7.39
C GLU A 42 -10.91 -3.06 -8.90
N SER A 43 -9.87 -2.42 -9.45
CA SER A 43 -9.09 -2.71 -10.67
C SER A 43 -9.36 -1.90 -11.95
N ASN A 44 -10.59 -1.61 -12.37
CA ASN A 44 -10.81 -0.92 -13.65
C ASN A 44 -10.92 0.61 -13.54
N THR A 45 -11.58 1.13 -12.49
CA THR A 45 -11.77 2.57 -12.24
C THR A 45 -10.51 3.27 -11.75
N THR A 46 -9.68 2.59 -10.95
CA THR A 46 -8.38 3.10 -10.50
C THR A 46 -7.40 3.28 -11.66
N ASN A 47 -7.43 2.40 -12.66
CA ASN A 47 -6.53 2.49 -13.82
C ASN A 47 -6.90 3.65 -14.77
N LEU A 48 -8.19 3.86 -15.05
CA LEU A 48 -8.65 4.95 -15.92
C LEU A 48 -8.34 6.34 -15.33
N ARG A 49 -8.59 6.54 -14.03
CA ARG A 49 -8.36 7.85 -13.40
C ARG A 49 -6.88 8.14 -13.15
N HIS A 50 -6.06 7.11 -12.93
CA HIS A 50 -4.61 7.25 -12.88
C HIS A 50 -4.04 7.62 -14.27
N GLN A 51 -4.67 7.18 -15.37
CA GLN A 51 -4.36 7.64 -16.73
C GLN A 51 -4.78 9.10 -16.96
N ASP A 52 -5.93 9.54 -16.45
CA ASP A 52 -6.38 10.93 -16.54
C ASP A 52 -5.40 11.87 -15.82
N LEU A 53 -5.13 11.60 -14.54
CA LEU A 53 -4.18 12.40 -13.74
C LEU A 53 -2.76 12.36 -14.33
N ALA A 54 -2.32 11.22 -14.89
CA ALA A 54 -1.04 11.11 -15.58
C ALA A 54 -1.02 11.92 -16.87
N SER A 55 -2.14 12.03 -17.58
CA SER A 55 -2.29 12.88 -18.77
C SER A 55 -2.22 14.36 -18.39
N PHE A 56 -2.86 14.77 -17.30
CA PHE A 56 -2.75 16.14 -16.75
C PHE A 56 -1.33 16.48 -16.29
N ALA A 57 -0.64 15.53 -15.66
CA ALA A 57 0.73 15.72 -15.22
C ALA A 57 1.73 15.89 -16.39
N ARG A 58 1.36 15.49 -17.61
CA ARG A 58 2.18 15.68 -18.82
C ARG A 58 2.07 17.08 -19.43
N VAL A 59 1.07 17.88 -19.04
CA VAL A 59 0.79 19.19 -19.67
C VAL A 59 1.94 20.18 -19.44
N ASN A 60 2.48 20.27 -18.22
CA ASN A 60 3.70 21.04 -17.94
C ASN A 60 4.36 20.58 -16.62
N LYS A 61 5.61 21.03 -16.38
CA LYS A 61 6.41 20.66 -15.19
C LYS A 61 5.79 21.10 -13.86
N PHE A 62 5.03 22.19 -13.84
CA PHE A 62 4.35 22.69 -12.64
C PHE A 62 3.18 21.78 -12.26
N CYS A 63 2.36 21.39 -13.23
CA CYS A 63 1.31 20.38 -13.06
C CYS A 63 1.90 19.06 -12.55
N PHE A 64 3.01 18.62 -13.14
CA PHE A 64 3.69 17.40 -12.70
C PHE A 64 4.12 17.48 -11.22
N ALA A 65 4.80 18.56 -10.81
CA ALA A 65 5.26 18.73 -9.43
C ALA A 65 4.12 18.74 -8.40
N LYS A 66 2.97 19.32 -8.76
CA LYS A 66 1.79 19.32 -7.90
C LYS A 66 1.06 17.98 -7.85
N LEU A 67 0.94 17.29 -9.00
CA LEU A 67 0.10 16.11 -9.13
C LEU A 67 0.83 14.81 -8.81
N VAL A 68 2.17 14.78 -8.85
CA VAL A 68 2.92 13.54 -8.62
C VAL A 68 2.67 12.94 -7.23
N SER A 69 2.58 13.78 -6.19
CA SER A 69 2.29 13.30 -4.84
C SER A 69 0.89 12.70 -4.72
N LYS A 70 -0.08 13.27 -5.43
CA LYS A 70 -1.47 12.82 -5.48
C LYS A 70 -1.62 11.53 -6.30
N LEU A 71 -0.93 11.46 -7.44
CA LEU A 71 -0.86 10.29 -8.31
C LEU A 71 -0.27 9.08 -7.58
N TRP A 72 0.85 9.30 -6.90
CA TRP A 72 1.61 8.22 -6.28
C TRP A 72 1.22 7.97 -4.83
N PHE A 73 0.30 8.74 -4.25
CA PHE A 73 -0.18 8.55 -2.88
C PHE A 73 -0.60 7.09 -2.62
N ARG A 74 -1.36 6.52 -3.55
CA ARG A 74 -1.80 5.13 -3.55
C ARG A 74 -1.43 4.49 -4.89
N VAL A 75 -0.47 3.59 -4.87
CA VAL A 75 0.03 2.96 -6.10
C VAL A 75 -1.00 1.94 -6.63
N PRO A 76 -1.42 2.03 -7.90
CA PRO A 76 -2.32 1.03 -8.49
C PRO A 76 -1.56 -0.29 -8.70
N GLY A 77 -1.99 -1.33 -7.99
CA GLY A 77 -1.41 -2.67 -8.08
C GLY A 77 -0.22 -2.89 -7.12
N TRP A 78 0.65 -3.82 -7.49
CA TRP A 78 1.74 -4.29 -6.65
C TRP A 78 2.98 -3.41 -6.78
N LEU A 79 3.55 -2.98 -5.64
CA LEU A 79 4.75 -2.14 -5.62
C LEU A 79 5.88 -2.78 -6.43
N GLU A 80 6.13 -4.08 -6.27
CA GLU A 80 7.22 -4.74 -6.99
C GLU A 80 7.05 -4.63 -8.52
N ARG A 81 5.83 -4.82 -9.03
CA ARG A 81 5.53 -4.79 -10.47
C ARG A 81 5.56 -3.37 -11.02
N VAL A 82 5.02 -2.42 -10.26
CA VAL A 82 4.99 -1.01 -10.68
C VAL A 82 6.40 -0.44 -10.73
N PHE A 83 7.20 -0.66 -9.68
CA PHE A 83 8.55 -0.10 -9.60
C PHE A 83 9.53 -0.79 -10.52
N GLU A 84 9.33 -2.08 -10.84
CA GLU A 84 10.10 -2.77 -11.88
C GLU A 84 9.97 -2.08 -13.24
N ALA A 85 8.76 -1.63 -13.60
CA ALA A 85 8.49 -0.92 -14.86
C ALA A 85 9.04 0.51 -14.91
N ILE A 86 9.49 1.07 -13.77
CA ILE A 86 10.09 2.40 -13.70
C ILE A 86 11.61 2.27 -13.90
N GLU A 87 12.19 3.20 -14.66
CA GLU A 87 13.62 3.34 -14.80
C GLU A 87 14.31 3.44 -13.41
N PRO A 88 15.36 2.64 -13.12
CA PRO A 88 15.95 2.55 -11.79
C PRO A 88 16.28 3.90 -11.14
N LYS A 89 16.85 4.84 -11.90
CA LYS A 89 17.25 6.19 -11.43
C LYS A 89 16.08 7.06 -10.96
N ARG A 90 14.84 6.71 -11.33
CA ARG A 90 13.64 7.49 -11.03
C ARG A 90 12.77 6.87 -9.94
N ARG A 91 13.05 5.62 -9.56
CA ARG A 91 12.26 4.87 -8.59
C ARG A 91 12.15 5.59 -7.25
N GLU A 92 13.28 6.04 -6.69
CA GLU A 92 13.31 6.75 -5.40
C GLU A 92 12.47 8.03 -5.40
N PHE A 93 12.48 8.78 -6.50
CA PHE A 93 11.63 9.98 -6.64
C PHE A 93 10.14 9.65 -6.50
N TYR A 94 9.69 8.52 -7.05
CA TYR A 94 8.30 8.08 -6.92
C TYR A 94 8.02 7.44 -5.55
N ALA A 95 8.94 6.65 -5.01
CA ALA A 95 8.82 6.02 -3.68
C ALA A 95 8.59 7.07 -2.58
N ASN A 96 9.26 8.22 -2.68
CA ASN A 96 9.09 9.39 -1.81
C ASN A 96 7.69 10.01 -1.77
N ASN A 97 6.78 9.56 -2.63
CA ASN A 97 5.40 10.04 -2.72
C ASN A 97 4.36 8.98 -2.33
N VAL A 98 4.77 7.73 -2.12
CA VAL A 98 3.86 6.64 -1.78
C VAL A 98 3.51 6.68 -0.31
N ALA A 99 2.21 6.76 -0.02
CA ALA A 99 1.65 6.72 1.34
C ALA A 99 0.93 5.40 1.64
N GLU A 100 0.42 4.75 0.61
CA GLU A 100 -0.23 3.44 0.66
C GLU A 100 0.24 2.56 -0.50
N GLY A 101 0.54 1.30 -0.20
CA GLY A 101 1.06 0.35 -1.18
C GLY A 101 0.68 -1.09 -0.87
N SER A 102 0.73 -1.92 -1.91
CA SER A 102 0.43 -3.35 -1.82
C SER A 102 1.62 -4.18 -2.28
N VAL A 103 1.90 -5.28 -1.59
CA VAL A 103 2.95 -6.24 -1.94
C VAL A 103 2.41 -7.66 -1.86
N ARG A 104 3.03 -8.56 -2.60
CA ARG A 104 2.70 -9.99 -2.56
C ARG A 104 3.62 -10.77 -1.62
N LEU A 105 3.02 -11.64 -0.81
CA LEU A 105 3.70 -12.63 -0.02
C LEU A 105 3.64 -13.97 -0.74
N TRP A 106 4.79 -14.56 -1.06
CA TRP A 106 4.87 -15.88 -1.70
C TRP A 106 5.37 -16.93 -0.70
N ALA A 107 4.86 -18.15 -0.84
CA ALA A 107 5.24 -19.28 0.02
C ALA A 107 6.69 -19.72 -0.18
N ASP A 108 7.16 -19.64 -1.42
CA ASP A 108 8.52 -20.04 -1.76
C ASP A 108 9.45 -18.87 -1.44
N SER A 109 10.15 -18.96 -0.30
CA SER A 109 11.16 -17.99 0.12
C SER A 109 12.24 -17.79 -0.96
N GLN A 110 12.47 -18.80 -1.81
CA GLN A 110 13.41 -18.73 -2.92
C GLN A 110 12.84 -17.93 -4.09
N LYS A 111 11.57 -18.12 -4.49
CA LYS A 111 10.92 -17.26 -5.52
C LYS A 111 10.63 -15.84 -5.04
N THR A 112 10.36 -15.67 -3.75
CA THR A 112 10.26 -14.35 -3.13
C THR A 112 11.60 -13.64 -3.25
N ARG A 113 12.68 -14.30 -2.82
CA ARG A 113 14.04 -13.80 -2.99
C ARG A 113 14.40 -13.60 -4.45
N GLU A 114 14.02 -14.47 -5.38
CA GLU A 114 14.32 -14.31 -6.80
C GLU A 114 13.55 -13.13 -7.41
N LEU A 115 12.27 -12.91 -7.14
CA LEU A 115 11.56 -11.74 -7.67
C LEU A 115 12.11 -10.42 -7.11
N PHE A 116 12.47 -10.39 -5.83
CA PHE A 116 13.09 -9.22 -5.22
C PHE A 116 14.56 -9.04 -5.62
N ALA A 117 15.33 -10.12 -5.76
CA ALA A 117 16.75 -10.09 -6.13
C ALA A 117 17.00 -9.94 -7.64
N THR A 118 16.10 -10.44 -8.50
CA THR A 118 16.24 -10.30 -9.96
C THR A 118 15.90 -8.90 -10.43
N SER A 119 15.00 -8.20 -9.73
CA SER A 119 14.64 -6.81 -10.06
C SER A 119 15.33 -5.77 -9.17
N GLY A 120 15.77 -6.16 -7.97
CA GLY A 120 16.26 -5.27 -6.91
C GLY A 120 15.26 -4.16 -6.55
N ALA A 121 14.02 -4.26 -7.03
CA ALA A 121 13.22 -3.07 -7.29
C ALA A 121 12.76 -2.38 -6.02
N LEU A 122 12.56 -3.13 -4.94
CA LEU A 122 12.18 -2.59 -3.63
C LEU A 122 13.33 -2.59 -2.61
N GLU A 123 14.33 -3.47 -2.74
CA GLU A 123 15.40 -3.65 -1.74
C GLU A 123 16.30 -2.41 -1.60
N VAL A 124 16.43 -1.61 -2.66
CA VAL A 124 17.25 -0.39 -2.68
C VAL A 124 16.45 0.90 -2.48
N LEU A 125 15.12 0.79 -2.33
CA LEU A 125 14.25 1.96 -2.23
C LEU A 125 13.81 2.20 -0.80
N SER A 126 13.77 3.48 -0.43
CA SER A 126 13.12 3.90 0.80
C SER A 126 11.72 4.44 0.50
N PHE A 127 10.75 4.03 1.30
CA PHE A 127 9.37 4.50 1.24
C PHE A 127 9.06 5.34 2.49
N PRO A 128 9.63 6.56 2.62
CA PRO A 128 9.57 7.32 3.86
C PRO A 128 8.16 7.84 4.19
N LYS A 129 7.26 7.95 3.22
CA LYS A 129 5.87 8.38 3.45
C LYS A 129 4.89 7.23 3.57
N LEU A 130 5.31 5.98 3.34
CA LEU A 130 4.43 4.82 3.36
C LEU A 130 3.97 4.59 4.79
N THR A 131 2.67 4.71 5.02
CA THR A 131 2.04 4.56 6.35
C THR A 131 1.11 3.35 6.42
N ARG A 132 0.59 2.89 5.28
CA ARG A 132 -0.30 1.74 5.16
C ARG A 132 0.25 0.74 4.14
N LEU A 133 0.41 -0.51 4.56
CA LEU A 133 0.91 -1.59 3.73
C LEU A 133 -0.10 -2.73 3.65
N HIS A 134 -0.44 -3.14 2.45
CA HIS A 134 -1.32 -4.28 2.18
C HIS A 134 -0.47 -5.48 1.76
N ILE A 135 -0.60 -6.60 2.46
CA ILE A 135 0.12 -7.85 2.17
C ILE A 135 -0.87 -8.85 1.58
N PHE A 136 -0.65 -9.28 0.35
CA PHE A 136 -1.51 -10.26 -0.31
C PHE A 136 -0.80 -11.61 -0.41
N MET A 137 -1.33 -12.60 0.29
CA MET A 137 -0.81 -13.97 0.28
C MET A 137 -1.14 -14.65 -1.05
N CYS A 138 -0.11 -15.11 -1.74
CA CYS A 138 -0.24 -15.82 -3.02
C CYS A 138 -0.26 -17.34 -2.81
N ARG A 139 -1.29 -18.00 -3.36
CA ARG A 139 -1.51 -19.47 -3.31
C ARG A 139 -1.58 -20.02 -1.87
N CYS A 140 -1.82 -21.33 -1.72
CA CYS A 140 -1.72 -22.00 -0.42
C CYS A 140 -0.28 -21.85 0.08
N VAL A 141 -0.08 -20.89 0.97
CA VAL A 141 1.16 -20.72 1.68
C VAL A 141 1.17 -21.79 2.77
N ASP A 142 2.11 -22.73 2.68
CA ASP A 142 2.34 -23.77 3.68
C ASP A 142 3.77 -23.61 4.22
N GLY A 143 3.93 -23.81 5.53
CA GLY A 143 5.24 -23.76 6.20
C GLY A 143 5.78 -22.35 6.45
N GLU A 144 7.09 -22.25 6.67
CA GLU A 144 7.74 -20.99 7.04
C GLU A 144 7.75 -19.98 5.88
N VAL A 145 7.33 -18.75 6.16
CA VAL A 145 7.40 -17.63 5.21
C VAL A 145 8.07 -16.41 5.77
N SER A 146 8.51 -15.54 4.86
CA SER A 146 9.12 -14.27 5.23
C SER A 146 8.40 -13.11 4.57
N LEU A 147 8.01 -12.11 5.37
CA LEU A 147 7.48 -10.85 4.85
C LEU A 147 8.54 -10.14 4.00
N PRO A 148 8.14 -9.46 2.91
CA PRO A 148 9.08 -8.74 2.07
C PRO A 148 9.79 -7.63 2.86
N ALA A 149 11.12 -7.58 2.78
CA ALA A 149 11.88 -6.52 3.43
C ALA A 149 11.78 -5.24 2.57
N VAL A 150 10.79 -4.41 2.87
CA VAL A 150 10.61 -3.09 2.25
C VAL A 150 11.06 -2.04 3.26
N ASP A 151 12.00 -1.15 2.90
CA ASP A 151 12.39 -0.05 3.78
C ASP A 151 11.26 0.98 3.84
N CYS A 152 10.48 0.92 4.92
CA CYS A 152 9.28 1.72 5.09
C CYS A 152 9.16 2.17 6.55
N PRO A 153 10.02 3.12 6.99
CA PRO A 153 10.22 3.42 8.41
C PRO A 153 8.96 3.94 9.11
N ASN A 154 7.99 4.43 8.36
CA ASN A 154 6.76 5.04 8.87
C ASN A 154 5.49 4.19 8.70
N VAL A 155 5.61 2.90 8.37
CA VAL A 155 4.44 2.01 8.27
C VAL A 155 3.81 1.80 9.65
N ARG A 156 2.56 2.26 9.78
CA ARG A 156 1.78 2.19 11.03
C ARG A 156 0.65 1.19 10.93
N VAL A 157 0.15 0.91 9.73
CA VAL A 157 -0.97 -0.01 9.51
C VAL A 157 -0.58 -1.07 8.50
N MET A 158 -0.81 -2.34 8.87
CA MET A 158 -0.60 -3.49 7.99
C MET A 158 -1.91 -4.27 7.88
N ILE A 159 -2.32 -4.56 6.65
CA ILE A 159 -3.53 -5.34 6.36
C ILE A 159 -3.11 -6.57 5.56
N ILE A 160 -3.41 -7.76 6.09
CA ILE A 160 -3.06 -9.04 5.50
C ILE A 160 -4.31 -9.65 4.85
N TYR A 161 -4.20 -9.92 3.56
CA TYR A 161 -5.20 -10.53 2.71
C TYR A 161 -4.80 -12.00 2.49
N PRO A 162 -5.51 -12.96 3.12
CA PRO A 162 -5.27 -14.37 2.87
C PRO A 162 -5.60 -14.72 1.40
N PRO A 163 -5.12 -15.88 0.89
CA PRO A 163 -5.43 -16.28 -0.47
C PRO A 163 -6.94 -16.48 -0.63
N PHE A 164 -7.61 -15.60 -1.37
CA PHE A 164 -9.03 -15.79 -1.71
C PHE A 164 -9.17 -16.89 -2.76
N LYS A 165 -10.24 -17.69 -2.66
CA LYS A 165 -10.59 -18.70 -3.67
C LYS A 165 -10.76 -18.02 -5.03
N HIS A 166 -9.84 -18.26 -5.97
CA HIS A 166 -10.12 -17.99 -7.38
C HIS A 166 -11.21 -18.95 -7.88
N ALA A 167 -12.05 -18.45 -8.79
CA ALA A 167 -13.27 -19.04 -9.35
C ALA A 167 -13.16 -20.47 -9.95
N ALA A 168 -11.98 -21.10 -9.93
CA ALA A 168 -11.75 -22.45 -10.46
C ALA A 168 -11.88 -23.57 -9.42
N GLY A 169 -12.32 -23.28 -8.19
CA GLY A 169 -12.81 -24.30 -7.25
C GLY A 169 -11.77 -25.24 -6.62
N VAL A 170 -10.48 -25.14 -6.95
CA VAL A 170 -9.44 -26.06 -6.43
C VAL A 170 -8.35 -25.28 -5.69
N PHE A 171 -8.62 -24.94 -4.43
CA PHE A 171 -7.58 -24.81 -3.42
C PHE A 171 -8.00 -25.70 -2.24
N SER A 172 -7.17 -26.69 -1.90
CA SER A 172 -7.44 -27.70 -0.87
C SER A 172 -7.41 -27.13 0.56
N LYS A 173 -6.84 -25.93 0.76
CA LYS A 173 -6.72 -25.30 2.07
C LYS A 173 -7.08 -23.80 1.95
N PRO A 174 -8.24 -23.37 2.48
CA PRO A 174 -8.71 -22.00 2.30
C PRO A 174 -7.97 -20.96 3.17
N TYR A 175 -7.11 -21.39 4.10
CA TYR A 175 -6.44 -20.52 5.06
C TYR A 175 -4.98 -20.92 5.27
N PRO A 176 -4.06 -19.95 5.46
CA PRO A 176 -2.71 -20.26 5.91
C PRO A 176 -2.73 -20.99 7.26
N ASP A 177 -1.78 -21.89 7.47
CA ASP A 177 -1.62 -22.57 8.77
C ASP A 177 -0.99 -21.66 9.82
N ALA A 178 -0.95 -22.17 11.05
CA ALA A 178 -0.35 -21.46 12.18
C ALA A 178 1.16 -21.26 12.04
N GLU A 179 1.86 -22.10 11.27
CA GLU A 179 3.30 -21.94 11.00
C GLU A 179 3.54 -20.68 10.19
N VAL A 180 2.77 -20.47 9.12
CA VAL A 180 2.79 -19.24 8.32
C VAL A 180 2.56 -18.01 9.18
N TRP A 181 1.53 -18.05 10.04
CA TRP A 181 1.22 -16.91 10.91
C TRP A 181 2.30 -16.65 11.97
N GLU A 182 2.91 -17.68 12.54
CA GLU A 182 4.02 -17.51 13.47
C GLU A 182 5.23 -16.86 12.78
N SER A 183 5.56 -17.27 11.54
CA SER A 183 6.63 -16.63 10.78
C SER A 183 6.34 -15.17 10.45
N ILE A 184 5.09 -14.86 10.07
CA ILE A 184 4.64 -13.48 9.84
C ILE A 184 4.78 -12.65 11.12
N PHE A 185 4.32 -13.15 12.27
CA PHE A 185 4.41 -12.46 13.55
C PHE A 185 5.85 -12.24 13.99
N TRP A 186 6.74 -13.18 13.68
CA TRP A 186 8.17 -13.03 13.90
C TRP A 186 8.73 -11.87 13.08
N ASP A 187 8.46 -11.85 11.77
CA ASP A 187 8.94 -10.83 10.85
C ASP A 187 8.36 -9.44 11.12
N ILE A 188 7.10 -9.34 11.55
CA ILE A 188 6.50 -8.05 11.95
C ILE A 188 7.33 -7.37 13.03
N SER A 189 7.82 -8.14 14.00
CA SER A 189 8.57 -7.63 15.14
C SER A 189 9.95 -7.09 14.76
N THR A 190 10.55 -7.60 13.68
CA THR A 190 11.92 -7.26 13.28
C THR A 190 11.95 -6.27 12.11
N LYS A 191 11.05 -6.42 11.13
CA LYS A 191 11.05 -5.65 9.88
C LYS A 191 10.18 -4.39 9.93
N TYR A 192 9.18 -4.35 10.81
CA TYR A 192 8.20 -3.25 10.86
C TYR A 192 8.04 -2.69 12.29
N PRO A 193 9.11 -2.12 12.89
CA PRO A 193 9.10 -1.69 14.28
C PRO A 193 8.12 -0.54 14.58
N SER A 194 7.75 0.26 13.58
CA SER A 194 6.81 1.39 13.71
C SER A 194 5.34 1.00 13.62
N LEU A 195 5.03 -0.29 13.37
CA LEU A 195 3.67 -0.77 13.21
C LEU A 195 2.84 -0.58 14.49
N LYS A 196 1.60 -0.08 14.33
CA LYS A 196 0.65 0.20 15.42
C LYS A 196 -0.66 -0.57 15.28
N GLU A 197 -1.01 -0.92 14.05
CA GLU A 197 -2.26 -1.59 13.74
C GLU A 197 -2.00 -2.76 12.78
N LEU A 198 -2.46 -3.95 13.18
CA LEU A 198 -2.39 -5.17 12.37
C LEU A 198 -3.82 -5.68 12.13
N LYS A 199 -4.17 -5.89 10.87
CA LYS A 199 -5.46 -6.46 10.47
C LYS A 199 -5.26 -7.68 9.59
N ALA A 200 -6.13 -8.66 9.77
CA ALA A 200 -6.30 -9.75 8.84
C ALA A 200 -7.75 -9.70 8.33
N ILE A 201 -7.96 -9.80 7.01
CA ILE A 201 -9.31 -9.76 6.44
C ILE A 201 -10.15 -10.99 6.86
N CYS A 202 -9.49 -12.09 7.22
CA CYS A 202 -10.13 -13.22 7.87
C CYS A 202 -9.38 -13.57 9.15
N PRO A 203 -10.06 -14.06 10.20
CA PRO A 203 -9.42 -14.48 11.44
C PRO A 203 -8.35 -15.55 11.16
N PRO A 204 -7.08 -15.33 11.58
CA PRO A 204 -6.00 -16.29 11.36
C PRO A 204 -6.13 -17.49 12.30
N TYR A 205 -5.66 -18.64 11.83
CA TYR A 205 -5.42 -19.81 12.68
C TYR A 205 -3.99 -19.74 13.20
N VAL A 206 -3.83 -19.68 14.51
CA VAL A 206 -2.53 -19.42 15.16
C VAL A 206 -2.26 -20.44 16.26
N PHE A 207 -0.99 -20.59 16.65
CA PHE A 207 -0.64 -21.42 17.80
C PHE A 207 -1.15 -20.79 19.11
N PRO A 208 -1.37 -21.61 20.16
CA PRO A 208 -1.68 -21.09 21.49
C PRO A 208 -0.69 -20.02 21.94
N ASN A 209 -1.22 -18.92 22.49
CA ASN A 209 -0.45 -17.76 22.95
C ASN A 209 0.31 -16.99 21.86
N ALA A 210 0.08 -17.22 20.56
CA ALA A 210 0.80 -16.52 19.49
C ALA A 210 0.61 -15.01 19.56
N ILE A 211 -0.62 -14.54 19.80
CA ILE A 211 -0.92 -13.10 19.94
C ILE A 211 -0.20 -12.51 21.16
N ARG A 212 -0.19 -13.22 22.29
CA ARG A 212 0.53 -12.78 23.49
C ARG A 212 2.05 -12.69 23.25
N ARG A 213 2.63 -13.65 22.51
CA ARG A 213 4.04 -13.59 22.10
C ARG A 213 4.30 -12.38 21.19
N LEU A 214 3.42 -12.12 20.22
CA LEU A 214 3.52 -10.95 19.34
C LEU A 214 3.45 -9.64 20.15
N GLN A 215 2.49 -9.49 21.07
CA GLN A 215 2.38 -8.32 21.95
C GLN A 215 3.61 -8.09 22.83
N LYS A 216 4.28 -9.17 23.25
CA LYS A 216 5.54 -9.09 24.02
C LYS A 216 6.70 -8.62 23.15
N ARG A 217 6.80 -9.10 21.91
CA ARG A 217 7.86 -8.75 20.96
C ARG A 217 7.65 -7.37 20.32
N HIS A 218 6.40 -6.95 20.15
CA HIS A 218 6.01 -5.71 19.48
C HIS A 218 4.99 -4.93 20.31
N PRO A 219 5.45 -4.19 21.34
CA PRO A 219 4.55 -3.53 22.30
C PRO A 219 3.69 -2.42 21.69
N ASN A 220 4.07 -1.87 20.53
CA ASN A 220 3.29 -0.84 19.83
C ASN A 220 1.96 -1.38 19.30
N LEU A 221 1.83 -2.70 19.16
CA LEU A 221 0.61 -3.36 18.68
C LEU A 221 -0.42 -3.69 19.78
N ARG A 222 -0.10 -3.47 21.07
CA ARG A 222 -0.94 -3.94 22.19
C ARG A 222 -2.43 -3.59 22.03
N GLY A 223 -2.74 -2.31 21.84
CA GLY A 223 -4.14 -1.86 21.73
C GLY A 223 -4.85 -2.35 20.46
N SER A 224 -4.14 -2.60 19.37
CA SER A 224 -4.73 -3.15 18.15
C SER A 224 -5.00 -4.66 18.25
N LEU A 225 -4.17 -5.39 18.99
CA LEU A 225 -4.26 -6.85 19.07
C LEU A 225 -5.37 -7.33 20.01
N ASP A 226 -5.83 -6.49 20.93
CA ASP A 226 -6.97 -6.82 21.80
C ASP A 226 -8.28 -6.98 21.01
N GLN A 227 -8.36 -6.37 19.81
CA GLN A 227 -9.49 -6.46 18.88
C GLN A 227 -9.21 -7.40 17.71
N PHE A 228 -8.07 -8.08 17.71
CA PHE A 228 -7.65 -8.94 16.62
C PHE A 228 -8.31 -10.31 16.73
N GLU A 229 -9.37 -10.52 15.96
CA GLU A 229 -10.06 -11.80 15.85
C GLU A 229 -9.10 -12.88 15.36
N HIS A 230 -8.98 -13.99 16.08
CA HIS A 230 -8.12 -15.12 15.74
C HIS A 230 -8.70 -16.44 16.28
N ARG A 231 -8.16 -17.57 15.79
CA ARG A 231 -8.51 -18.93 16.22
C ARG A 231 -7.24 -19.65 16.66
N GLU A 232 -7.18 -20.07 17.92
CA GLU A 232 -6.05 -20.89 18.39
C GLU A 232 -6.25 -22.36 18.02
N ILE A 233 -5.17 -23.04 17.63
CA ILE A 233 -5.21 -24.50 17.45
C ILE A 233 -5.38 -25.16 18.81
N GLU A 234 -6.40 -26.00 18.95
CA GLU A 234 -6.53 -26.89 20.10
C GLU A 234 -5.44 -27.96 20.03
N CYS A 235 -4.43 -27.86 20.90
CA CYS A 235 -3.50 -28.97 21.11
C CYS A 235 -4.27 -30.11 21.80
N LYS A 236 -4.79 -31.06 21.03
CA LYS A 236 -5.15 -32.37 21.56
C LYS A 236 -3.86 -33.06 21.98
N TYR A 237 -3.53 -32.94 23.26
CA TYR A 237 -2.55 -33.82 23.87
C TYR A 237 -3.16 -35.23 23.86
N ASP A 238 -2.85 -36.04 22.85
CA ASP A 238 -2.98 -37.48 22.98
C ASP A 238 -1.98 -37.92 24.03
N LYS A 239 -2.48 -38.05 25.26
CA LYS A 239 -1.81 -38.79 26.33
C LYS A 239 -1.78 -40.25 25.92
N HIS A 240 -0.83 -40.64 25.08
CA HIS A 240 -0.41 -42.03 25.01
C HIS A 240 0.51 -42.28 26.20
N GLY A 241 -0.12 -42.73 27.28
CA GLY A 241 0.54 -43.53 28.31
C GLY A 241 0.71 -44.98 27.85
#